data_AF-A0A3D4SYV2-F1
#
_entry.id   AF-A0A3D4SYV2-F1
#
_cell.length_a   1.000
_cell.length_b   1.000
_cell.length_c   1.000
_cell.angle_alpha   90.00
_cell.angle_beta   90.00
_cell.angle_gamma   90.00
#
_symmetry.space_group_name_H-M   'P 1'
#
loop_
_entity.id
_entity.type
_entity.pdbx_description
1 polymer ?
#
loop_
_entity_poly.entity_id
_entity_poly.type
_entity_poly.pdbx_seq_one_letter_code
_entity_poly.pdbx_strand_id
1 'polypeptide(L)'
;MTDDNTTNGYTSEDIATRGVCPYAGHSTNVNGAPVRTEEHSVTVGEQGPISLTDTHLIEKHAHFNRERIPERNVHAKGTGAFGELIVTEDVSKYTKADLFQPGRVTPMLARISTVAGEQGFPDTVRDVRGFSLKFYTQEGNYDIVGNNTPVF
;
A
#
# COMPACT_ATOMS: atom_id res chain seq x y z
N MET A 1 57.06 16.96 -24.37
CA MET A 1 55.92 17.55 -25.12
C MET A 1 55.66 16.61 -26.27
N THR A 2 54.81 15.61 -26.13
CA THR A 2 53.37 15.77 -25.86
C THR A 2 52.86 14.75 -24.83
N ASP A 3 52.11 15.26 -23.86
CA ASP A 3 51.39 14.49 -22.85
C ASP A 3 50.11 13.91 -23.46
N ASP A 4 50.06 12.61 -23.74
CA ASP A 4 48.79 11.92 -23.99
C ASP A 4 48.16 11.57 -22.63
N ASN A 5 47.62 12.61 -22.01
CA ASN A 5 46.79 12.53 -20.83
C ASN A 5 45.42 11.97 -21.24
N THR A 6 45.33 10.65 -21.39
CA THR A 6 44.04 9.95 -21.51
C THR A 6 43.36 9.94 -20.14
N THR A 7 42.81 11.08 -19.75
CA THR A 7 41.75 11.13 -18.75
C THR A 7 40.58 10.31 -19.31
N ASN A 8 40.54 9.01 -18.98
CA ASN A 8 39.34 8.17 -19.09
C ASN A 8 38.28 8.77 -18.16
N GLY A 9 37.62 9.82 -18.64
CA GLY A 9 36.52 10.47 -17.96
C GLY A 9 35.35 9.52 -17.95
N TYR A 10 34.90 9.15 -16.75
CA TYR A 10 33.61 8.50 -16.57
C TYR A 10 32.55 9.34 -17.28
N THR A 11 31.85 8.74 -18.24
CA THR A 11 30.72 9.39 -18.90
C THR A 11 29.53 9.49 -17.95
N SER A 12 28.56 10.34 -18.26
CA SER A 12 27.28 10.37 -17.54
C SER A 12 26.58 9.00 -17.55
N GLU A 13 26.83 8.21 -18.58
CA GLU A 13 26.31 6.85 -18.75
C GLU A 13 27.02 5.85 -17.82
N ASP A 14 28.33 6.00 -17.62
CA ASP A 14 29.10 5.22 -16.63
C ASP A 14 28.69 5.54 -15.18
N ILE A 15 28.31 6.79 -14.91
CA ILE A 15 27.77 7.19 -13.60
C ILE A 15 26.35 6.66 -13.41
N ALA A 16 25.51 6.74 -14.44
CA ALA A 16 24.14 6.24 -14.41
C ALA A 16 24.07 4.70 -14.30
N THR A 17 25.07 3.99 -14.81
CA THR A 17 25.15 2.52 -14.75
C THR A 17 25.97 1.98 -13.56
N ARG A 18 26.77 2.81 -12.88
CA ARG A 18 27.45 2.48 -11.61
C ARG A 18 26.43 2.27 -10.49
N GLY A 19 25.92 1.05 -10.38
CA GLY A 19 24.94 0.64 -9.37
C GLY A 19 23.71 -0.04 -9.96
N VAL A 20 23.58 -0.07 -11.28
CA VAL A 20 22.57 -0.89 -11.95
C VAL A 20 23.03 -2.34 -11.84
N CYS A 21 22.22 -3.16 -11.18
CA CYS A 21 22.48 -4.59 -11.13
C CYS A 21 22.51 -5.14 -12.58
N PRO A 22 23.56 -5.86 -13.00
CA PRO A 22 23.66 -6.37 -14.38
C PRO A 22 22.60 -7.42 -14.72
N TYR A 23 21.83 -7.86 -13.72
CA TYR A 23 20.70 -8.75 -13.85
C TYR A 23 19.40 -7.95 -14.05
N ALA A 24 19.07 -7.66 -15.31
CA ALA A 24 17.78 -7.07 -15.67
C ALA A 24 16.70 -8.16 -15.82
N GLY A 25 15.50 -7.93 -15.28
CA GLY A 25 14.35 -8.84 -15.43
C GLY A 25 14.16 -9.89 -14.32
N HIS A 26 14.87 -9.77 -13.20
CA HIS A 26 14.78 -10.69 -12.07
C HIS A 26 14.09 -10.04 -10.85
N SER A 27 13.38 -10.82 -10.04
CA SER A 27 12.94 -10.39 -8.71
C SER A 27 14.14 -10.19 -7.79
N THR A 28 13.95 -9.41 -6.73
CA THR A 28 14.97 -9.19 -5.70
C THR A 28 14.46 -9.67 -4.35
N ASN A 29 15.38 -10.09 -3.48
CA ASN A 29 15.06 -10.42 -2.10
C ASN A 29 14.92 -9.11 -1.28
N VAL A 30 14.72 -9.24 0.04
CA VAL A 30 14.43 -8.08 0.91
C VAL A 30 15.62 -7.10 1.01
N ASN A 31 16.85 -7.58 0.81
CA ASN A 31 18.04 -6.72 0.84
C ASN A 31 18.41 -6.11 -0.53
N GLY A 32 17.60 -6.37 -1.57
CA GLY A 32 17.79 -5.83 -2.91
C GLY A 32 18.74 -6.65 -3.80
N ALA A 33 19.27 -7.78 -3.32
CA ALA A 33 20.06 -8.69 -4.13
C ALA A 33 19.17 -9.46 -5.13
N PRO A 34 19.69 -9.81 -6.32
CA PRO A 34 18.95 -10.59 -7.29
C PRO A 34 18.57 -11.97 -6.77
N VAL A 35 17.32 -12.35 -7.01
CA VAL A 35 16.82 -13.71 -6.76
C VAL A 35 17.14 -14.57 -7.97
N ARG A 36 17.73 -15.73 -7.72
CA ARG A 36 18.10 -16.67 -8.79
C ARG A 36 16.89 -17.35 -9.43
N THR A 37 15.88 -17.70 -8.63
CA THR A 37 14.63 -18.34 -9.07
C THR A 37 13.54 -18.15 -8.03
N GLU A 38 12.29 -18.00 -8.49
CA GLU A 38 11.08 -17.96 -7.64
C GLU A 38 10.36 -19.31 -7.55
N GLU A 39 10.79 -20.28 -8.36
CA GLU A 39 10.08 -21.53 -8.64
C GLU A 39 10.73 -22.74 -7.98
N HIS A 40 12.04 -22.67 -7.69
CA HIS A 40 12.80 -23.79 -7.15
C HIS A 40 13.57 -23.41 -5.89
N SER A 41 13.54 -24.30 -4.89
CA SER A 41 14.35 -24.18 -3.68
C SER A 41 15.77 -24.70 -3.90
N VAL A 42 16.72 -24.23 -3.09
CA VAL A 42 18.10 -24.74 -3.08
C VAL A 42 18.14 -26.09 -2.34
N THR A 43 18.54 -27.15 -3.04
CA THR A 43 18.67 -28.51 -2.49
C THR A 43 20.11 -29.03 -2.57
N VAL A 44 20.45 -30.04 -1.76
CA VAL A 44 21.72 -30.76 -1.85
C VAL A 44 21.61 -31.86 -2.93
N GLY A 45 21.75 -31.47 -4.21
CA GLY A 45 21.50 -32.35 -5.36
C GLY A 45 20.01 -32.43 -5.73
N GLU A 46 19.69 -33.04 -6.88
CA GLU A 46 18.32 -33.04 -7.44
C GLU A 46 17.26 -33.72 -6.57
N GLN A 47 17.66 -34.72 -5.78
CA GLN A 47 16.77 -35.49 -4.89
C GLN A 47 17.12 -35.32 -3.40
N GLY A 48 18.00 -34.37 -3.07
CA GLY A 48 18.41 -34.12 -1.69
C GLY A 48 17.46 -33.20 -0.91
N PRO A 49 17.73 -32.99 0.39
CA PRO A 49 16.94 -32.07 1.21
C PRO A 49 17.16 -30.61 0.80
N ILE A 50 16.19 -29.76 1.15
CA ILE A 50 16.28 -28.30 1.01
C ILE A 50 17.27 -27.74 2.03
N SER A 51 18.14 -26.84 1.58
CA SER A 51 19.14 -26.18 2.44
C SER A 51 18.51 -25.11 3.31
N LEU A 52 18.90 -25.07 4.60
CA LEU A 52 18.55 -23.97 5.51
C LEU A 52 19.18 -22.63 5.08
N THR A 53 20.23 -22.65 4.27
CA THR A 53 20.86 -21.44 3.74
C THR A 53 20.14 -20.87 2.53
N ASP A 54 19.00 -21.44 2.12
CA ASP A 54 18.10 -20.82 1.15
C ASP A 54 17.39 -19.62 1.80
N THR A 55 18.10 -18.49 1.85
CA THR A 55 17.61 -17.28 2.51
C THR A 55 16.37 -16.73 1.82
N HIS A 56 16.29 -16.81 0.48
CA HIS A 56 15.14 -16.34 -0.28
C HIS A 56 13.86 -17.13 0.05
N LEU A 57 13.96 -18.47 0.07
CA LEU A 57 12.83 -19.32 0.45
C LEU A 57 12.33 -19.00 1.85
N ILE A 58 13.24 -18.86 2.81
CA ILE A 58 12.90 -18.54 4.20
C ILE A 58 12.26 -17.17 4.31
N GLU A 59 12.83 -16.15 3.65
CA GLU A 59 12.29 -14.79 3.63
C GLU A 59 10.87 -14.76 3.06
N LYS A 60 10.66 -15.39 1.90
CA LYS A 60 9.36 -15.47 1.22
C LYS A 60 8.29 -16.13 2.10
N HIS A 61 8.61 -17.27 2.72
CA HIS A 61 7.66 -17.95 3.62
C HIS A 61 7.48 -17.22 4.95
N ALA A 62 8.52 -16.59 5.49
CA ALA A 62 8.42 -15.83 6.73
C ALA A 62 7.51 -14.61 6.57
N HIS A 63 7.55 -13.95 5.40
CA HIS A 63 6.62 -12.87 5.06
C HIS A 63 5.21 -13.41 4.85
N PHE A 64 5.05 -14.46 4.03
CA PHE A 64 3.74 -15.09 3.77
C PHE A 64 3.01 -15.48 5.06
N ASN A 65 3.72 -16.10 6.01
CA ASN A 65 3.15 -16.49 7.30
C ASN A 65 2.67 -15.30 8.16
N ARG A 66 3.04 -14.07 7.81
CA ARG A 66 2.74 -12.82 8.54
C ARG A 66 1.84 -11.86 7.76
N GLU A 67 1.30 -12.27 6.61
CA GLU A 67 0.41 -11.41 5.81
C GLU A 67 -0.92 -11.11 6.50
N ARG A 68 -1.41 -12.03 7.34
CA ARG A 68 -2.67 -11.86 8.06
C ARG A 68 -2.48 -10.96 9.27
N ILE A 69 -3.18 -9.82 9.26
CA ILE A 69 -3.38 -8.96 10.43
C ILE A 69 -4.77 -9.20 11.04
N PRO A 70 -4.99 -8.94 12.33
CA PRO A 70 -6.32 -9.03 12.93
C PRO A 70 -7.32 -8.16 12.18
N GLU A 71 -8.49 -8.73 11.89
CA GLU A 71 -9.59 -7.97 11.29
C GLU A 71 -10.21 -6.99 12.30
N ARG A 72 -11.03 -6.06 11.80
CA ARG A 72 -11.75 -5.10 12.64
C ARG A 72 -12.89 -5.80 13.39
N ASN A 73 -13.12 -5.36 14.63
CA ASN A 73 -14.29 -5.77 15.42
C ASN A 73 -15.08 -4.52 15.83
N VAL A 74 -16.31 -4.27 15.35
CA VAL A 74 -17.06 -4.89 14.25
C VAL A 74 -16.60 -4.32 12.88
N HIS A 75 -17.37 -4.51 11.81
CA HIS A 75 -17.10 -3.97 10.46
C HIS A 75 -15.87 -4.56 9.73
N ALA A 76 -15.62 -5.87 9.85
CA ALA A 76 -14.51 -6.54 9.20
C ALA A 76 -14.62 -6.48 7.66
N LYS A 77 -15.74 -6.95 7.09
CA LYS A 77 -15.97 -6.97 5.64
C LYS A 77 -16.31 -5.57 5.12
N GLY A 78 -15.46 -5.05 4.23
CA GLY A 78 -15.71 -3.78 3.55
C GLY A 78 -14.68 -3.46 2.48
N THR A 79 -14.99 -2.47 1.66
CA THR A 79 -14.12 -1.93 0.61
C THR A 79 -14.23 -0.40 0.58
N GLY A 80 -13.44 0.27 -0.23
CA GLY A 80 -13.44 1.73 -0.28
C GLY A 80 -12.96 2.29 -1.61
N ALA A 81 -13.13 3.59 -1.75
CA ALA A 81 -12.68 4.36 -2.90
C ALA A 81 -12.24 5.76 -2.46
N PHE A 82 -11.31 6.35 -3.22
CA PHE A 82 -10.97 7.76 -3.09
C PHE A 82 -11.93 8.61 -3.92
N GLY A 83 -12.07 9.87 -3.55
CA GLY A 83 -12.88 10.85 -4.24
C GLY A 83 -12.63 12.27 -3.73
N GLU A 84 -13.56 13.17 -4.01
CA GLU A 84 -13.48 14.58 -3.62
C GLU A 84 -14.80 15.06 -3.02
N LEU A 85 -14.72 15.85 -1.95
CA LEU A 85 -15.82 16.66 -1.44
C LEU A 85 -15.75 18.04 -2.08
N ILE A 86 -16.83 18.47 -2.73
CA ILE A 86 -16.97 19.80 -3.33
C ILE A 86 -18.06 20.56 -2.58
N VAL A 87 -17.70 21.67 -1.94
CA VAL A 87 -18.64 22.52 -1.21
C VAL A 87 -19.33 23.48 -2.19
N THR A 88 -20.65 23.33 -2.35
CA THR A 88 -21.45 24.18 -3.25
C THR A 88 -22.19 25.30 -2.53
N GLU A 89 -22.48 25.14 -1.24
CA GLU A 89 -23.27 26.08 -0.45
C GLU A 89 -22.41 26.81 0.59
N ASP A 90 -22.83 28.02 0.97
CA ASP A 90 -22.18 28.77 2.05
C ASP A 90 -22.78 28.43 3.43
N VAL A 91 -21.99 27.72 4.23
CA VAL A 91 -22.29 27.35 5.62
C VAL A 91 -21.33 27.99 6.64
N SER A 92 -20.56 29.01 6.22
CA SER A 92 -19.52 29.66 7.03
C SER A 92 -20.06 30.26 8.35
N LYS A 93 -21.34 30.66 8.38
CA LYS A 93 -22.01 31.12 9.61
C LYS A 93 -22.13 30.06 10.71
N TYR A 94 -22.07 28.78 10.37
CA TYR A 94 -22.23 27.67 11.31
C TYR A 94 -20.90 27.06 11.74
N THR A 95 -19.90 27.05 10.85
CA THR A 95 -18.62 26.43 11.12
C THR A 95 -17.48 27.17 10.43
N LYS A 96 -16.36 27.26 11.14
CA LYS A 96 -15.09 27.78 10.63
C LYS A 96 -14.17 26.69 10.07
N ALA A 97 -14.63 25.44 10.05
CA ALA A 97 -13.82 24.32 9.58
C ALA A 97 -13.47 24.49 8.10
N ASP A 98 -12.18 24.35 7.77
CA ASP A 98 -11.62 24.62 6.45
C ASP A 98 -12.32 23.85 5.31
N LEU A 99 -12.58 22.54 5.51
CA LEU A 99 -13.20 21.67 4.51
C LEU A 99 -14.64 22.07 4.10
N PHE A 100 -15.31 22.90 4.89
CA PHE A 100 -16.70 23.34 4.67
C PHE A 100 -16.80 24.80 4.24
N GLN A 101 -15.68 25.49 4.00
CA GLN A 101 -15.71 26.85 3.49
C GLN A 101 -16.19 26.89 2.03
N PRO A 102 -16.83 27.99 1.58
CA PRO A 102 -17.39 28.08 0.24
C PRO A 102 -16.35 27.83 -0.87
N GLY A 103 -16.71 26.99 -1.85
CA GLY A 103 -15.84 26.65 -2.99
C GLY A 103 -14.69 25.70 -2.66
N ARG A 104 -14.63 25.14 -1.45
CA ARG A 104 -13.59 24.19 -1.06
C ARG A 104 -13.77 22.86 -1.80
N VAL A 105 -12.66 22.35 -2.34
CA VAL A 105 -12.53 20.99 -2.84
C VAL A 105 -11.54 20.24 -1.95
N THR A 106 -11.96 19.13 -1.36
CA THR A 106 -11.16 18.37 -0.39
C THR A 106 -11.05 16.90 -0.82
N PRO A 107 -9.83 16.35 -1.03
CA PRO A 107 -9.65 14.92 -1.28
C PRO A 107 -10.19 14.09 -0.11
N MET A 108 -10.78 12.94 -0.41
CA MET A 108 -11.38 12.07 0.59
C MET A 108 -11.20 10.59 0.29
N LEU A 109 -11.32 9.78 1.34
CA LEU A 109 -11.43 8.32 1.28
C LEU A 109 -12.75 7.89 1.91
N ALA A 110 -13.54 7.10 1.19
CA ALA A 110 -14.73 6.44 1.70
C ALA A 110 -14.46 4.96 1.91
N ARG A 111 -14.88 4.41 3.06
CA ARG A 111 -14.94 2.97 3.33
C ARG A 111 -16.36 2.55 3.68
N ILE A 112 -16.88 1.58 2.93
CA ILE A 112 -18.20 0.97 3.13
C ILE A 112 -18.02 -0.45 3.67
N SER A 113 -18.84 -0.85 4.64
CA SER A 113 -18.70 -2.16 5.29
C SER A 113 -20.03 -2.73 5.79
N THR A 114 -20.07 -4.05 6.00
CA THR A 114 -21.08 -4.70 6.88
C THR A 114 -20.66 -4.52 8.35
N VAL A 115 -21.38 -5.09 9.32
CA VAL A 115 -21.07 -4.95 10.76
C VAL A 115 -20.70 -6.28 11.39
N ALA A 116 -21.61 -7.25 11.35
CA ALA A 116 -21.54 -8.42 12.23
C ALA A 116 -20.53 -9.49 11.79
N GLY A 117 -20.34 -9.67 10.49
CA GLY A 117 -19.55 -10.76 9.94
C GLY A 117 -18.06 -10.46 9.79
N GLU A 118 -17.27 -11.53 9.67
CA GLU A 118 -15.82 -11.53 9.48
C GLU A 118 -15.43 -11.07 8.05
N GLN A 119 -14.13 -10.99 7.75
CA GLN A 119 -13.61 -10.54 6.45
C GLN A 119 -14.11 -11.37 5.25
N GLY A 120 -14.51 -12.63 5.45
CA GLY A 120 -15.07 -13.51 4.41
C GLY A 120 -16.59 -13.41 4.23
N PHE A 121 -17.27 -12.56 5.00
CA PHE A 121 -18.73 -12.51 5.07
C PHE A 121 -19.37 -11.99 3.76
N PRO A 122 -20.55 -12.49 3.34
CA PRO A 122 -21.20 -12.02 2.12
C PRO A 122 -21.74 -10.59 2.26
N ASP A 123 -21.51 -9.75 1.24
CA ASP A 123 -21.86 -8.31 1.29
C ASP A 123 -23.37 -8.03 1.28
N THR A 124 -24.18 -9.00 0.84
CA THR A 124 -25.62 -8.86 0.62
C THR A 124 -26.47 -9.31 1.81
N VAL A 125 -25.86 -9.77 2.90
CA VAL A 125 -26.60 -10.19 4.11
C VAL A 125 -27.28 -9.00 4.76
N ARG A 126 -28.53 -9.14 5.21
CA ARG A 126 -29.24 -8.10 5.97
C ARG A 126 -28.45 -7.73 7.23
N ASP A 127 -27.91 -6.52 7.25
CA ASP A 127 -27.14 -5.97 8.36
C ASP A 127 -27.01 -4.44 8.16
N VAL A 128 -26.58 -3.69 9.19
CA VAL A 128 -26.25 -2.26 9.08
C VAL A 128 -25.07 -2.10 8.11
N ARG A 129 -24.90 -0.90 7.55
CA ARG A 129 -23.76 -0.58 6.69
C ARG A 129 -22.96 0.58 7.24
N GLY A 130 -21.68 0.33 7.50
CA GLY A 130 -20.72 1.38 7.80
C GLY A 130 -20.54 2.31 6.61
N PHE A 131 -20.59 3.62 6.87
CA PHE A 131 -20.36 4.69 5.91
C PHE A 131 -19.31 5.64 6.48
N SER A 132 -18.03 5.25 6.37
CA SER A 132 -16.92 5.97 7.00
C SER A 132 -16.19 6.83 5.98
N LEU A 133 -16.19 8.15 6.20
CA LEU A 133 -15.54 9.13 5.33
C LEU A 133 -14.36 9.79 6.05
N LYS A 134 -13.22 9.89 5.37
CA LYS A 134 -12.03 10.62 5.81
C LYS A 134 -11.74 11.73 4.82
N PHE A 135 -11.63 12.96 5.31
CA PHE A 135 -11.31 14.16 4.53
C PHE A 135 -9.88 14.62 4.85
N TYR A 136 -9.07 14.78 3.82
CA TYR A 136 -7.68 15.25 3.94
C TYR A 136 -7.65 16.78 3.89
N THR A 137 -7.97 17.42 5.01
CA THR A 137 -8.09 18.89 5.10
C THR A 137 -6.72 19.55 5.34
N GLN A 138 -6.61 20.88 5.17
CA GLN A 138 -5.35 21.59 5.48
C GLN A 138 -5.04 21.69 6.98
N GLU A 139 -6.06 21.48 7.83
CA GLU A 139 -5.93 21.52 9.29
C GLU A 139 -5.79 20.11 9.89
N GLY A 140 -5.60 19.10 9.04
CA GLY A 140 -5.46 17.69 9.43
C GLY A 140 -6.57 16.80 8.89
N ASN A 141 -6.50 15.51 9.22
CA ASN A 141 -7.51 14.55 8.78
C ASN A 141 -8.78 14.70 9.61
N TYR A 142 -9.92 14.89 8.94
CA TYR A 142 -11.23 14.95 9.57
C TYR A 142 -12.06 13.74 9.16
N ASP A 143 -12.49 12.93 10.14
CA ASP A 143 -13.20 11.68 9.89
C ASP A 143 -14.66 11.78 10.34
N ILE A 144 -15.60 11.56 9.42
CA ILE A 144 -17.02 11.33 9.72
C ILE A 144 -17.28 9.83 9.60
N VAL A 145 -17.25 9.13 10.74
CA VAL A 145 -17.43 7.68 10.81
C VAL A 145 -18.90 7.36 11.09
N GLY A 146 -19.71 7.30 10.04
CA GLY A 146 -21.16 7.08 10.11
C GLY A 146 -21.62 5.68 9.73
N ASN A 147 -22.94 5.52 9.68
CA ASN A 147 -23.67 4.35 9.18
C ASN A 147 -24.72 4.77 8.13
N ASN A 148 -25.33 3.80 7.47
CA ASN A 148 -26.45 4.01 6.54
C ASN A 148 -27.80 4.25 7.24
N THR A 149 -27.82 4.29 8.57
CA THR A 149 -29.00 4.57 9.39
C THR A 149 -28.80 5.86 10.19
N PRO A 150 -29.84 6.69 10.37
CA PRO A 150 -29.74 7.93 11.16
C PRO A 150 -29.79 7.68 12.67
N VAL A 151 -30.03 6.44 13.09
CA VAL A 151 -30.09 5.97 14.49
C VAL A 151 -29.30 4.67 14.61
N PHE A 152 -29.01 4.25 15.84
CA PHE A 152 -28.45 2.95 16.17
C PHE A 152 -29.45 2.13 16.98
#